data_AF-A0A291QN29-F1
#
_entry.id   AF-A0A291QN29-F1
#
_cell.length_a   1.000
_cell.length_b   1.000
_cell.length_c   1.000
_cell.angle_alpha   90.00
_cell.angle_beta   90.00
_cell.angle_gamma   90.00
#
_symmetry.space_group_name_H-M   'P 1'
#
loop_
_entity.id
_entity.type
_entity.pdbx_description
1 polymer ?
#
loop_
_entity_poly.entity_id
_entity_poly.type
_entity_poly.pdbx_seq_one_letter_code
_entity_poly.pdbx_strand_id
1 'polypeptide(L)'
;MEAVDVHEWQDIRFHVDGREFGADRYDGPGPRGNNGPLDIGRACEGEDVRPLTVTVAEVRLWSTAPDAARLGTPVSPHDRGLAAHWRFEENAGNAASDATGSHPARLRGARWVRNPDPRGSSFRLYRNGTPVACDPLANAEFTDVGDRQLTLGARLKHGRGGQAYSGVLEDVRIWRTARTHKQVLDNLFTRLTGEKQDLIAYWPFDDVSTRTATRPTRPRSSS
;
A
#
# COMPACT_ATOMS: atom_id res chain seq x y z
N MET A 1 -25.44 -56.63 -14.24
CA MET A 1 -24.98 -55.63 -13.26
C MET A 1 -24.19 -54.62 -14.08
N GLU A 2 -24.82 -53.51 -14.46
CA GLU A 2 -24.14 -52.44 -15.23
C GLU A 2 -23.14 -51.75 -14.29
N ALA A 3 -21.88 -51.75 -14.68
CA ALA A 3 -20.86 -50.94 -14.02
C ALA A 3 -20.96 -49.52 -14.60
N VAL A 4 -21.36 -48.56 -13.76
CA VAL A 4 -21.30 -47.14 -14.12
C VAL A 4 -19.88 -46.66 -13.87
N ASP A 5 -19.18 -46.28 -14.93
CA ASP A 5 -17.80 -45.80 -14.87
C ASP A 5 -17.80 -44.31 -14.52
N VAL A 6 -17.57 -43.98 -13.25
CA VAL A 6 -17.54 -42.59 -12.77
C VAL A 6 -16.19 -41.98 -13.12
N HIS A 7 -16.20 -41.04 -14.06
CA HIS A 7 -15.03 -40.23 -14.37
C HIS A 7 -15.02 -38.99 -13.48
N GLU A 8 -14.00 -38.83 -12.64
CA GLU A 8 -13.78 -37.63 -11.84
C GLU A 8 -12.81 -36.69 -12.57
N TRP A 9 -13.08 -35.39 -12.53
CA TRP A 9 -12.21 -34.36 -13.10
C TRP A 9 -12.18 -33.13 -12.21
N GLN A 10 -11.20 -32.27 -12.43
CA GLN A 10 -11.09 -30.98 -11.76
C GLN A 10 -11.26 -29.85 -12.76
N ASP A 11 -12.10 -28.88 -12.43
CA ASP A 11 -12.19 -27.63 -13.19
C ASP A 11 -11.18 -26.62 -12.65
N ILE A 12 -10.27 -26.16 -13.51
CA ILE A 12 -9.35 -25.06 -13.21
C ILE A 12 -9.92 -23.81 -13.85
N ARG A 13 -10.11 -22.75 -13.05
CA ARG A 13 -10.65 -21.47 -13.53
C ARG A 13 -9.73 -20.32 -13.20
N PHE A 14 -9.53 -19.44 -14.17
CA PHE A 14 -8.75 -18.23 -14.05
C PHE A 14 -9.67 -17.02 -14.02
N HIS A 15 -9.48 -16.14 -13.04
CA HIS A 15 -10.23 -14.90 -12.90
C HIS A 15 -9.28 -13.70 -12.90
N VAL A 16 -9.67 -12.64 -13.60
CA VAL A 16 -8.97 -11.34 -13.64
C VAL A 16 -9.99 -10.26 -13.32
N ASP A 17 -9.66 -9.37 -12.37
CA ASP A 17 -10.56 -8.30 -11.91
C ASP A 17 -11.98 -8.78 -11.54
N GLY A 18 -12.06 -9.96 -10.90
CA GLY A 18 -13.31 -10.60 -10.47
C GLY A 18 -14.12 -11.28 -11.59
N ARG A 19 -13.66 -11.22 -12.84
CA ARG A 19 -14.33 -11.86 -13.99
C ARG A 19 -13.57 -13.11 -14.44
N GLU A 20 -14.30 -14.16 -14.80
CA GLU A 20 -13.70 -15.35 -15.41
C GLU A 20 -13.02 -15.00 -16.74
N PHE A 21 -11.74 -15.33 -16.85
CA PHE A 21 -10.90 -15.12 -18.03
C PHE A 21 -10.81 -16.38 -18.89
N GLY A 22 -10.80 -17.56 -18.25
CA GLY A 22 -10.78 -18.85 -18.92
C GLY A 22 -10.88 -20.00 -17.93
N ALA A 23 -11.19 -21.19 -18.46
CA ALA A 23 -11.29 -22.42 -17.69
C ALA A 23 -10.73 -23.58 -18.50
N ASP A 24 -10.21 -24.57 -17.79
CA ASP A 24 -9.75 -25.82 -18.39
C ASP A 24 -10.14 -27.00 -17.50
N ARG A 25 -10.36 -28.16 -18.14
CA ARG A 25 -10.67 -29.41 -17.45
C ARG A 25 -9.39 -30.20 -17.29
N TYR A 26 -9.12 -30.60 -16.06
CA TYR A 26 -7.98 -31.42 -15.71
C TYR A 26 -8.45 -32.83 -15.30
N ASP A 27 -8.18 -33.77 -16.19
CA ASP A 27 -8.48 -35.20 -16.08
C ASP A 27 -7.23 -36.04 -15.75
N GLY A 28 -6.11 -35.37 -15.46
CA GLY A 28 -4.92 -35.99 -14.91
C GLY A 28 -5.11 -36.45 -13.46
N PRO A 29 -4.09 -37.11 -12.87
CA PRO A 29 -4.17 -37.53 -11.49
C PRO A 29 -4.40 -36.32 -10.57
N GLY A 30 -5.39 -36.40 -9.68
CA GLY A 30 -5.72 -35.33 -8.73
C GLY A 30 -4.51 -34.80 -7.96
N PRO A 31 -4.61 -33.62 -7.33
CA PRO A 31 -3.49 -32.80 -6.87
C PRO A 31 -2.51 -33.66 -6.06
N ARG A 32 -1.40 -34.02 -6.71
CA ARG A 32 -0.32 -34.74 -6.05
C ARG A 32 0.50 -33.71 -5.30
N GLY A 33 0.26 -33.63 -3.99
CA GLY A 33 1.17 -32.93 -3.11
C GLY A 33 2.59 -33.47 -3.28
N ASN A 34 3.57 -32.59 -3.13
CA ASN A 34 4.96 -32.99 -2.99
C ASN A 34 5.51 -32.40 -1.69
N ASN A 35 6.62 -32.94 -1.20
CA ASN A 35 7.28 -32.42 0.00
C ASN A 35 8.28 -31.30 -0.33
N GLY A 36 8.26 -30.79 -1.56
CA GLY A 36 9.08 -29.68 -2.01
C GLY A 36 8.56 -28.34 -1.48
N PRO A 37 9.41 -27.32 -1.42
CA PRO A 37 8.98 -25.98 -1.07
C PRO A 37 7.99 -25.44 -2.12
N LEU A 38 6.97 -24.71 -1.67
CA LEU A 38 6.15 -23.89 -2.56
C LEU A 38 7.00 -22.71 -3.06
N ASP A 39 7.21 -22.64 -4.37
CA ASP A 39 7.80 -21.48 -5.01
C ASP A 39 6.72 -20.55 -5.56
N ILE A 40 6.85 -19.25 -5.28
CA ILE A 40 6.01 -18.19 -5.85
C ILE A 40 6.91 -17.27 -6.67
N GLY A 41 6.50 -16.92 -7.89
CA GLY A 41 7.23 -16.00 -8.77
C GLY A 41 8.23 -16.66 -9.72
N ARG A 42 8.18 -17.99 -9.88
CA ARG A 42 8.87 -18.72 -10.96
C ARG A 42 8.11 -19.99 -11.33
N ALA A 43 8.30 -20.45 -12.55
CA ALA A 43 7.94 -21.80 -12.98
C ALA A 43 9.22 -22.60 -13.25
N CYS A 44 9.23 -23.88 -12.88
CA CYS A 44 10.34 -24.79 -13.13
C CYS A 44 9.83 -25.98 -13.93
N GLU A 45 10.47 -26.28 -15.06
CA GLU A 45 10.21 -27.46 -15.88
C GLU A 45 11.52 -28.23 -16.04
N GLY A 46 11.73 -29.27 -15.23
CA GLY A 46 13.04 -29.88 -15.09
C GLY A 46 14.07 -28.88 -14.55
N GLU A 47 15.17 -28.69 -15.28
CA GLU A 47 16.22 -27.70 -14.97
C GLU A 47 15.88 -26.28 -15.47
N ASP A 48 14.85 -26.13 -16.32
CA ASP A 48 14.49 -24.85 -16.91
C ASP A 48 13.68 -24.00 -15.92
N VAL A 49 14.29 -22.91 -15.45
CA VAL A 49 13.66 -21.95 -14.55
C VAL A 49 13.21 -20.71 -15.32
N ARG A 50 11.91 -20.42 -15.27
CA ARG A 50 11.30 -19.23 -15.88
C ARG A 50 10.81 -18.27 -14.78
N PRO A 51 11.51 -17.14 -14.53
CA PRO A 51 11.10 -16.21 -13.50
C PRO A 51 9.88 -15.38 -13.95
N LEU A 52 9.03 -15.00 -12.99
CA LEU A 52 7.96 -14.04 -13.19
C LEU A 52 8.50 -12.62 -12.95
N THR A 53 8.46 -11.77 -13.98
CA THR A 53 8.93 -10.37 -13.90
C THR A 53 7.74 -9.41 -13.74
N VAL A 54 7.14 -9.40 -12.55
CA VAL A 54 6.01 -8.52 -12.21
C VAL A 54 6.13 -8.01 -10.77
N THR A 55 5.26 -7.08 -10.39
CA THR A 55 5.03 -6.72 -8.99
C THR A 55 3.87 -7.55 -8.43
N VAL A 56 4.05 -8.15 -7.25
CA VAL A 56 3.03 -8.95 -6.58
C VAL A 56 2.73 -8.38 -5.20
N ALA A 57 1.48 -8.51 -4.77
CA ALA A 57 1.02 -8.22 -3.41
C ALA A 57 -0.19 -9.11 -3.10
N GLU A 58 -0.55 -9.21 -1.81
CA GLU A 58 -1.78 -9.88 -1.37
C GLU A 58 -1.94 -11.34 -1.89
N VAL A 59 -0.85 -12.13 -1.86
CA VAL A 59 -0.89 -13.52 -2.29
C VAL A 59 -1.58 -14.36 -1.21
N ARG A 60 -2.59 -15.14 -1.62
CA ARG A 60 -3.41 -15.97 -0.74
C ARG A 60 -3.48 -17.39 -1.28
N LEU A 61 -3.35 -18.36 -0.38
CA LEU A 61 -3.54 -19.77 -0.68
C LEU A 61 -4.75 -20.29 0.09
N TRP A 62 -5.64 -21.01 -0.60
CA TRP A 62 -6.83 -21.60 0.00
C TRP A 62 -6.81 -23.11 -0.15
N SER A 63 -7.26 -23.83 0.89
CA SER A 63 -7.48 -25.28 0.87
C SER A 63 -8.83 -25.66 0.25
N THR A 64 -9.64 -24.67 -0.13
CA THR A 64 -10.95 -24.86 -0.75
C THR A 64 -11.16 -23.75 -1.77
N ALA A 65 -11.70 -24.07 -2.94
CA ALA A 65 -11.99 -23.08 -3.96
C ALA A 65 -13.01 -22.06 -3.41
N PRO A 66 -12.64 -20.77 -3.28
CA PRO A 66 -13.59 -19.75 -2.87
C PRO A 66 -14.59 -19.48 -4.01
N ASP A 67 -15.79 -19.01 -3.66
CA ASP A 67 -16.71 -18.44 -4.64
C ASP A 67 -16.01 -17.28 -5.39
N ALA A 68 -16.21 -17.21 -6.71
CA ALA A 68 -15.71 -16.13 -7.54
C ALA A 68 -16.07 -14.74 -6.99
N ALA A 69 -17.25 -14.59 -6.36
CA ALA A 69 -17.68 -13.35 -5.72
C ALA A 69 -16.81 -12.92 -4.53
N ARG A 70 -16.04 -13.85 -3.93
CA ARG A 70 -15.10 -13.57 -2.82
C ARG A 70 -13.69 -13.28 -3.31
N LEU A 71 -13.39 -13.45 -4.60
CA LEU A 71 -12.08 -13.10 -5.14
C LEU A 71 -11.88 -11.59 -5.05
N GLY A 72 -10.74 -11.17 -4.49
CA GLY A 72 -10.39 -9.76 -4.31
C GLY A 72 -11.06 -9.06 -3.12
N THR A 73 -11.93 -9.72 -2.36
CA THR A 73 -12.48 -9.11 -1.13
C THR A 73 -11.47 -9.13 0.01
N PRO A 74 -11.57 -8.25 1.02
CA PRO A 74 -10.80 -8.38 2.26
C PRO A 74 -11.02 -9.75 2.91
N VAL A 75 -9.98 -10.26 3.58
CA VAL A 75 -9.98 -11.56 4.27
C VAL A 75 -9.54 -11.41 5.71
N SER A 76 -10.04 -12.29 6.58
CA SER A 76 -9.53 -12.46 7.94
C SER A 76 -8.53 -13.62 8.00
N PRO A 77 -7.49 -13.55 8.84
CA PRO A 77 -6.59 -14.69 9.08
C PRO A 77 -7.30 -15.99 9.52
N HIS A 78 -8.53 -15.88 10.01
CA HIS A 78 -9.33 -17.00 10.52
C HIS A 78 -10.41 -17.45 9.53
N ASP A 79 -10.42 -16.93 8.30
CA ASP A 79 -11.37 -17.34 7.29
C ASP A 79 -11.23 -18.83 6.98
N ARG A 80 -12.36 -19.56 7.02
CA ARG A 80 -12.37 -21.00 6.74
C ARG A 80 -11.76 -21.28 5.37
N GLY A 81 -10.78 -22.18 5.36
CA GLY A 81 -10.09 -22.62 4.16
C GLY A 81 -8.95 -21.71 3.71
N LEU A 82 -8.66 -20.59 4.38
CA LEU A 82 -7.44 -19.81 4.11
C LEU A 82 -6.24 -20.51 4.75
N ALA A 83 -5.31 -20.98 3.92
CA ALA A 83 -4.13 -21.72 4.36
C ALA A 83 -2.92 -20.80 4.63
N ALA A 84 -2.73 -19.78 3.80
CA ALA A 84 -1.66 -18.80 3.93
C ALA A 84 -2.02 -17.47 3.27
N HIS A 85 -1.48 -16.36 3.78
CA HIS A 85 -1.68 -15.02 3.25
C HIS A 85 -0.44 -14.15 3.44
N TRP A 86 0.24 -13.84 2.34
CA TRP A 86 1.39 -12.94 2.31
C TRP A 86 0.98 -11.59 1.74
N ARG A 87 1.04 -10.55 2.58
CA ARG A 87 0.68 -9.18 2.20
C ARG A 87 1.82 -8.43 1.52
N PHE A 88 3.06 -8.78 1.85
CA PHE A 88 4.28 -8.10 1.40
C PHE A 88 4.32 -6.63 1.86
N GLU A 89 4.14 -6.41 3.17
CA GLU A 89 4.10 -5.08 3.79
C GLU A 89 5.33 -4.81 4.68
N GLU A 90 6.31 -5.71 4.67
CA GLU A 90 7.55 -5.59 5.46
C GLU A 90 8.46 -4.47 4.96
N ASN A 91 8.30 -4.05 3.70
CA ASN A 91 9.02 -2.96 3.05
C ASN A 91 10.56 -3.12 2.95
N ALA A 92 11.13 -4.15 3.56
CA ALA A 92 12.56 -4.45 3.56
C ALA A 92 12.83 -5.91 3.98
N GLY A 93 14.08 -6.33 3.83
CA GLY A 93 14.52 -7.67 4.23
C GLY A 93 14.22 -8.74 3.19
N ASN A 94 14.35 -10.00 3.60
CA ASN A 94 14.21 -11.18 2.73
C ASN A 94 13.15 -12.17 3.23
N ALA A 95 12.23 -11.72 4.07
CA ALA A 95 11.13 -12.52 4.60
C ALA A 95 9.81 -11.78 4.36
N ALA A 96 8.76 -12.55 4.09
CA ALA A 96 7.39 -12.07 4.09
C ALA A 96 6.59 -12.90 5.09
N SER A 97 5.89 -12.21 5.99
CA SER A 97 5.10 -12.85 7.04
C SER A 97 3.82 -13.41 6.47
N ASP A 98 3.42 -14.59 6.93
CA ASP A 98 2.10 -15.15 6.68
C ASP A 98 1.14 -14.64 7.75
N ALA A 99 0.07 -13.95 7.34
CA ALA A 99 -0.92 -13.40 8.25
C ALA A 99 -1.72 -14.47 9.01
N THR A 100 -1.79 -15.71 8.51
CA THR A 100 -2.36 -16.86 9.27
C THR A 100 -1.37 -17.43 10.29
N GLY A 101 -0.11 -16.98 10.24
CA GLY A 101 0.95 -17.31 11.19
C GLY A 101 1.68 -18.63 10.95
N SER A 102 1.36 -19.35 9.87
CA SER A 102 1.79 -20.75 9.72
C SER A 102 2.92 -20.95 8.70
N HIS A 103 3.10 -20.04 7.74
CA HIS A 103 3.98 -20.28 6.59
C HIS A 103 4.79 -19.04 6.16
N PRO A 104 5.76 -18.53 6.94
CA PRO A 104 6.58 -17.40 6.50
C PRO A 104 7.32 -17.72 5.19
N ALA A 105 7.30 -16.79 4.23
CA ALA A 105 7.99 -16.94 2.95
C ALA A 105 9.38 -16.30 2.98
N ARG A 106 10.31 -16.86 2.19
CA ARG A 106 11.67 -16.32 2.04
C ARG A 106 11.88 -15.78 0.63
N LEU A 107 12.19 -14.50 0.53
CA LEU A 107 12.37 -13.80 -0.73
C LEU A 107 13.78 -14.03 -1.28
N ARG A 108 13.87 -14.40 -2.56
CA ARG A 108 15.13 -14.62 -3.28
C ARG A 108 15.06 -13.91 -4.63
N GLY A 109 15.99 -12.99 -4.88
CA GLY A 109 16.03 -12.22 -6.14
C GLY A 109 14.93 -11.17 -6.31
N ALA A 110 13.91 -11.15 -5.44
CA ALA A 110 12.87 -10.13 -5.43
C ALA A 110 13.39 -8.79 -4.87
N ARG A 111 12.76 -7.69 -5.30
CA ARG A 111 13.02 -6.33 -4.79
C ARG A 111 11.73 -5.74 -4.26
N TRP A 112 11.81 -5.08 -3.11
CA TRP A 112 10.69 -4.32 -2.55
C TRP A 112 10.38 -3.10 -3.42
N VAL A 113 9.10 -2.86 -3.66
CA VAL A 113 8.58 -1.62 -4.22
C VAL A 113 7.80 -0.87 -3.15
N ARG A 114 7.74 0.46 -3.24
CA ARG A 114 7.04 1.30 -2.24
C ARG A 114 5.52 1.14 -2.28
N ASN A 115 4.96 0.94 -3.46
CA ASN A 115 3.53 0.72 -3.66
C ASN A 115 3.36 -0.36 -4.73
N PRO A 116 2.77 -1.52 -4.40
CA PRO A 116 2.55 -2.57 -5.37
C PRO A 116 1.42 -2.25 -6.36
N ASP A 117 0.50 -1.34 -5.99
CA ASP A 117 -0.51 -0.82 -6.90
C ASP A 117 0.10 0.36 -7.71
N PRO A 118 0.35 0.19 -9.02
CA PRO A 118 0.86 1.29 -9.86
C PRO A 118 -0.13 2.46 -9.97
N ARG A 119 -1.40 2.26 -9.60
CA ARG A 119 -2.46 3.29 -9.53
C ARG A 119 -2.72 3.78 -8.10
N GLY A 120 -2.11 3.15 -7.10
CA GLY A 120 -2.44 3.35 -5.68
C GLY A 120 -1.94 4.66 -5.09
N SER A 121 -0.95 5.28 -5.73
CA SER A 121 -0.46 6.62 -5.36
C SER A 121 -1.30 7.69 -6.06
N SER A 122 -2.57 7.82 -5.68
CA SER A 122 -3.41 8.90 -6.21
C SER A 122 -3.11 10.21 -5.47
N PHE A 123 -2.59 11.21 -6.18
CA PHE A 123 -2.63 12.59 -5.70
C PHE A 123 -4.04 13.14 -5.91
N ARG A 124 -4.70 13.56 -4.82
CA ARG A 124 -6.02 14.19 -4.88
C ARG A 124 -5.91 15.60 -4.34
N LEU A 125 -6.28 16.56 -5.17
CA LEU A 125 -6.40 17.96 -4.77
C LEU A 125 -7.87 18.28 -4.52
N TYR A 126 -8.15 18.92 -3.38
CA TYR A 126 -9.45 19.50 -3.10
C TYR A 126 -9.32 21.01 -3.04
N ARG A 127 -10.25 21.74 -3.68
CA ARG A 127 -10.40 23.19 -3.54
C ARG A 127 -11.75 23.46 -2.92
N ASN A 128 -11.75 24.08 -1.74
CA ASN A 128 -12.97 24.33 -0.95
C ASN A 128 -13.82 23.06 -0.74
N GLY A 129 -13.16 21.91 -0.52
CA GLY A 129 -13.83 20.63 -0.31
C GLY A 129 -14.30 19.94 -1.60
N THR A 130 -14.21 20.56 -2.78
CA THR A 130 -14.54 19.93 -4.06
C THR A 130 -13.29 19.31 -4.70
N PRO A 131 -13.34 18.05 -5.19
CA PRO A 131 -12.19 17.45 -5.87
C PRO A 131 -11.87 18.20 -7.17
N VAL A 132 -10.59 18.43 -7.41
CA VAL A 132 -10.06 19.02 -8.64
C VAL A 132 -9.41 17.89 -9.44
N ALA A 133 -9.68 17.82 -10.74
CA ALA A 133 -9.01 16.88 -11.61
C ALA A 133 -7.50 17.14 -11.59
N CYS A 134 -6.72 16.08 -11.42
CA CYS A 134 -5.27 16.13 -11.48
C CYS A 134 -4.78 15.09 -12.47
N ASP A 135 -3.79 15.47 -13.27
CA ASP A 135 -3.08 14.49 -14.08
C ASP A 135 -2.32 13.52 -13.16
N PRO A 136 -2.20 12.23 -13.53
CA PRO A 136 -1.39 11.29 -12.78
C PRO A 136 0.05 11.76 -12.70
N LEU A 137 0.61 11.82 -11.49
CA LEU A 137 2.00 12.23 -11.30
C LEU A 137 2.95 11.10 -11.73
N ALA A 138 3.91 11.42 -12.59
CA ALA A 138 4.95 10.47 -13.00
C ALA A 138 6.19 10.58 -12.09
N ASN A 139 6.89 9.47 -11.86
CA ASN A 139 8.10 9.46 -11.02
C ASN A 139 9.18 10.48 -11.47
N ALA A 140 9.25 10.77 -12.78
CA ALA A 140 10.18 11.76 -13.33
C ALA A 140 9.94 13.18 -12.80
N GLU A 141 8.71 13.50 -12.36
CA GLU A 141 8.31 14.83 -11.89
C GLU A 141 8.87 15.16 -10.49
N PHE A 142 9.40 14.17 -9.77
CA PHE A 142 9.98 14.35 -8.42
C PHE A 142 11.52 14.42 -8.41
N THR A 143 12.15 14.64 -9.56
CA THR A 143 13.62 14.67 -9.65
C THR A 143 14.25 15.97 -9.15
N ASP A 144 13.48 17.05 -9.03
CA ASP A 144 13.96 18.37 -8.59
C ASP A 144 13.08 18.99 -7.49
N VAL A 145 12.90 18.28 -6.36
CA VAL A 145 12.03 18.73 -5.25
C VAL A 145 12.63 19.85 -4.37
N GLY A 146 13.90 20.22 -4.60
CA GLY A 146 14.62 21.19 -3.77
C GLY A 146 15.37 20.53 -2.61
N ASP A 147 15.64 21.29 -1.56
CA ASP A 147 16.37 20.82 -0.38
C ASP A 147 15.55 19.79 0.41
N ARG A 148 16.23 18.88 1.12
CA ARG A 148 15.61 17.81 1.93
C ARG A 148 15.01 18.33 3.24
N GLN A 149 14.09 19.28 3.14
CA GLN A 149 13.34 19.85 4.26
C GLN A 149 11.91 20.19 3.83
N LEU A 150 10.99 20.22 4.79
CA LEU A 150 9.67 20.78 4.55
C LEU A 150 9.77 22.31 4.55
N THR A 151 9.37 22.95 3.46
CA THR A 151 9.26 24.40 3.36
C THR A 151 7.81 24.75 3.05
N LEU A 152 7.22 25.66 3.83
CA LEU A 152 5.87 26.18 3.62
C LEU A 152 5.96 27.57 2.99
N GLY A 153 5.12 27.85 1.99
CA GLY A 153 5.04 29.16 1.35
C GLY A 153 6.15 29.51 0.35
N ALA A 154 7.10 28.60 0.11
CA ALA A 154 8.13 28.74 -0.92
C ALA A 154 8.78 27.38 -1.20
N ARG A 155 9.60 27.32 -2.25
CA ARG A 155 10.54 26.22 -2.50
C ARG A 155 11.95 26.64 -2.10
N LEU A 156 12.63 25.83 -1.29
CA LEU A 156 14.04 26.02 -0.97
C LEU A 156 14.91 25.13 -1.85
N LYS A 157 15.96 25.69 -2.46
CA LYS A 157 16.97 24.95 -3.22
C LYS A 157 18.37 25.54 -2.98
N HIS A 158 19.29 24.72 -2.51
CA HIS A 158 20.65 25.13 -2.09
C HIS A 158 20.63 26.30 -1.11
N GLY A 159 19.75 26.27 -0.12
CA GLY A 159 19.61 27.35 0.86
C GLY A 159 18.95 28.63 0.34
N ARG A 160 18.51 28.66 -0.93
CA ARG A 160 17.87 29.84 -1.53
C ARG A 160 16.38 29.60 -1.78
N GLY A 161 15.57 30.55 -1.35
CA GLY A 161 14.12 30.54 -1.60
C GLY A 161 13.79 30.96 -3.02
N GLY A 162 12.84 30.27 -3.63
CA GLY A 162 12.24 30.61 -4.93
C GLY A 162 10.77 30.17 -4.97
N GLN A 163 10.06 30.57 -6.03
CA GLN A 163 8.63 30.21 -6.21
C GLN A 163 7.78 30.51 -4.97
N ALA A 164 7.96 31.72 -4.42
CA ALA A 164 7.25 32.14 -3.22
C ALA A 164 5.74 32.18 -3.50
N TYR A 165 4.97 31.65 -2.55
CA TYR A 165 3.53 31.76 -2.52
C TYR A 165 3.15 33.19 -2.12
N SER A 166 2.30 33.83 -2.93
CA SER A 166 1.74 35.14 -2.61
C SER A 166 0.31 34.97 -2.09
N GLY A 167 0.19 34.81 -0.78
CA GLY A 167 -1.09 34.61 -0.10
C GLY A 167 -0.91 34.37 1.39
N VAL A 168 -2.03 34.09 2.07
CA VAL A 168 -2.05 33.76 3.50
C VAL A 168 -2.15 32.25 3.65
N LEU A 169 -1.28 31.68 4.48
CA LEU A 169 -1.38 30.29 4.91
C LEU A 169 -2.01 30.26 6.30
N GLU A 170 -3.00 29.41 6.47
CA GLU A 170 -3.62 29.14 7.76
C GLU A 170 -3.89 27.64 7.87
N ASP A 171 -3.81 27.10 9.10
CA ASP A 171 -4.27 25.74 9.42
C ASP A 171 -3.64 24.62 8.58
N VAL A 172 -2.31 24.67 8.41
CA VAL A 172 -1.57 23.66 7.64
C VAL A 172 -1.43 22.38 8.46
N ARG A 173 -1.92 21.26 7.91
CA ARG A 173 -1.91 19.94 8.56
C ARG A 173 -1.24 18.90 7.65
N ILE A 174 -0.38 18.06 8.21
CA ILE A 174 0.22 16.92 7.53
C ILE A 174 -0.14 15.66 8.28
N TRP A 175 -0.68 14.67 7.55
CA TRP A 175 -1.12 13.39 8.09
C TRP A 175 -0.31 12.26 7.48
N ARG A 176 -0.13 11.18 8.23
CA ARG A 176 0.51 9.95 7.78
C ARG A 176 -0.38 9.17 6.82
N THR A 177 -1.69 9.28 6.99
CA THR A 177 -2.70 8.55 6.20
C THR A 177 -3.52 9.51 5.35
N ALA A 178 -3.92 9.04 4.17
CA ALA A 178 -4.79 9.81 3.28
C ALA A 178 -6.16 10.01 3.96
N ARG A 179 -6.61 11.26 4.04
CA ARG A 179 -7.92 11.59 4.62
C ARG A 179 -9.04 11.29 3.62
N THR A 180 -10.17 10.79 4.11
CA THR A 180 -11.37 10.64 3.31
C THR A 180 -11.97 12.01 2.96
N HIS A 181 -12.75 12.08 1.88
CA HIS A 181 -13.43 13.32 1.47
C HIS A 181 -14.33 13.87 2.59
N LYS A 182 -15.07 12.99 3.30
CA LYS A 182 -15.87 13.36 4.46
C LYS A 182 -15.04 13.97 5.57
N GLN A 183 -13.91 13.36 5.94
CA GLN A 183 -13.03 13.91 6.98
C GLN A 183 -12.42 15.27 6.59
N VAL A 184 -12.18 15.50 5.30
CA VAL A 184 -11.75 16.81 4.80
C VAL A 184 -12.87 17.84 4.99
N LEU A 185 -14.11 17.50 4.62
CA LEU A 185 -15.27 18.40 4.75
C LEU A 185 -15.61 18.72 6.22
N ASP A 186 -15.63 17.70 7.07
CA ASP A 186 -15.97 17.83 8.50
C ASP A 186 -15.00 18.78 9.23
N ASN A 187 -13.76 18.92 8.74
CA ASN A 187 -12.71 19.74 9.35
C ASN A 187 -12.26 20.94 8.49
N LEU A 188 -12.96 21.25 7.40
CA LEU A 188 -12.52 22.22 6.38
C LEU A 188 -12.47 23.66 6.90
N PHE A 189 -13.42 24.02 7.76
CA PHE A 189 -13.59 25.38 8.30
C PHE A 189 -13.54 25.42 9.83
N THR A 190 -13.04 24.35 10.45
CA THR A 190 -13.00 24.20 11.90
C THR A 190 -11.59 23.86 12.35
N ARG A 191 -11.23 24.36 13.54
CA ARG A 191 -9.99 23.97 14.21
C ARG A 191 -10.06 22.49 14.60
N LEU A 192 -8.91 21.83 14.55
CA LEU A 192 -8.82 20.41 14.87
C LEU A 192 -8.89 20.19 16.39
N THR A 193 -10.03 19.74 16.91
CA THR A 193 -10.28 19.62 18.36
C THR A 193 -10.14 18.20 18.93
N GLY A 194 -10.12 17.16 18.08
CA GLY A 194 -10.10 15.77 18.58
C GLY A 194 -9.55 14.72 17.62
N GLU A 195 -9.59 14.94 16.31
CA GLU A 195 -9.00 14.02 15.34
C GLU A 195 -7.49 14.30 15.24
N LYS A 196 -6.65 13.67 16.05
CA LYS A 196 -5.18 13.81 15.93
C LYS A 196 -4.46 12.51 15.57
N GLN A 197 -5.21 11.43 15.41
CA GLN A 197 -4.66 10.14 14.98
C GLN A 197 -4.02 10.29 13.60
N ASP A 198 -2.79 9.82 13.44
CA ASP A 198 -1.98 9.96 12.23
C ASP A 198 -1.54 11.40 11.87
N LEU A 199 -1.83 12.41 12.69
CA LEU A 199 -1.33 13.77 12.47
C LEU A 199 0.18 13.81 12.72
N ILE A 200 0.96 14.14 11.68
CA ILE A 200 2.42 14.27 11.75
C ILE A 200 2.80 15.69 12.17
N ALA A 201 2.11 16.70 11.62
CA ALA A 201 2.40 18.09 11.92
C ALA A 201 1.16 18.97 11.76
N TYR A 202 1.08 20.01 12.59
CA TYR A 202 0.00 20.97 12.60
C TYR A 202 0.50 22.38 12.91
N TRP A 203 0.31 23.29 11.97
CA TRP A 203 0.59 24.72 12.11
C TRP A 203 -0.72 25.49 11.97
N PRO A 204 -1.38 25.88 13.08
CA PRO A 204 -2.62 26.66 13.03
C PRO A 204 -2.40 28.06 12.47
N PHE A 205 -1.18 28.62 12.63
CA PHE A 205 -0.81 29.99 12.29
C PHE A 205 -1.70 31.06 12.96
N ASP A 206 -2.16 30.79 14.19
CA ASP A 206 -2.79 31.79 15.05
C ASP A 206 -1.76 32.71 15.72
N ASP A 207 -2.21 33.83 16.29
CA ASP A 207 -1.37 34.83 16.96
C ASP A 207 -0.52 34.26 18.11
N VAL A 208 -0.96 33.15 18.72
CA VAL A 208 -0.21 32.49 19.80
C VAL A 208 0.94 31.66 19.24
N SER A 209 0.75 31.01 18.08
CA SER A 209 1.75 30.18 17.39
C SER A 209 2.79 30.97 16.60
N THR A 210 2.52 32.24 16.26
CA THR A 210 3.44 33.11 15.52
C THR A 210 4.31 34.01 16.40
N ARG A 211 4.08 34.03 17.73
CA ARG A 211 5.02 34.65 18.67
C ARG A 211 6.31 33.83 18.70
N THR A 212 7.39 34.40 18.18
CA THR A 212 8.75 33.85 18.34
C THR A 212 8.97 33.53 19.80
N ALA A 213 9.13 32.24 20.13
CA ALA A 213 9.46 31.84 21.49
C ALA A 213 10.78 32.51 21.87
N THR A 214 10.72 33.58 22.66
CA THR A 214 11.90 34.19 23.26
C THR A 214 12.43 33.17 24.25
N ARG A 215 13.40 32.36 23.83
CA ARG A 215 14.05 31.39 24.69
C ARG A 215 14.76 32.18 25.79
N PRO A 216 14.36 32.05 27.09
CA PRO A 216 15.07 32.76 28.14
C PRO A 216 16.50 32.19 28.22
N THR A 217 17.48 33.08 28.03
CA THR A 217 18.88 32.79 28.31
C THR A 217 19.01 32.61 29.81
N ARG A 218 19.08 31.37 30.29
CA ARG A 218 19.45 31.09 31.67
C ARG A 218 20.94 31.48 31.83
N PRO A 219 21.29 32.44 32.69
CA PRO A 219 22.69 32.77 32.91
C PRO A 219 23.40 31.56 33.51
N ARG A 220 24.60 31.28 33.00
CA ARG A 220 25.51 30.30 33.61
C ARG A 220 25.87 30.82 35.00
N SER A 221 25.44 30.11 36.03
CA SER A 221 26.01 30.24 37.37
C SER A 221 27.46 29.74 37.32
N SER A 222 28.39 30.67 37.44
CA SER A 222 29.78 30.39 37.77
C SER A 222 29.88 29.92 39.21
N SER A 223 30.52 28.77 39.42
CA SER A 223 31.15 28.36 40.69
C SER A 223 32.53 27.84 40.35
#